data_AF-A0A1B9IET4-F1
#
_entry.id   AF-A0A1B9IET4-F1
#
_cell.length_a   1.000
_cell.length_b   1.000
_cell.length_c   1.000
_cell.angle_alpha   90.00
_cell.angle_beta   90.00
_cell.angle_gamma   90.00
#
_symmetry.space_group_name_H-M   'P 1'
#
loop_
_entity.id
_entity.type
_entity.pdbx_description
1 polymer ?
#
loop_
_entity_poly.entity_id
_entity_poly.type
_entity_poly.pdbx_seq_one_letter_code
_entity_poly.pdbx_strand_id
1 'polypeptide(L)'
;MAPPDHSMVNTFQKLDVDMNTLMEKWINRTRPHKTEWSRWAIKTVRRAITAIDTFHMSREAFNQAGTNSEEYEFLQADMYDDEMILTQSLEDLQAHESEITKVLELSGNDDPQQHLLASEYTELKIALKEYRDNGRFDMDDMGEALDD
;
A
#
# COMPACT_ATOMS: atom_id res chain seq x y z
N MET A 1 17.91 5.79 58.20
CA MET A 1 17.14 5.53 56.96
C MET A 1 16.40 4.22 57.18
N ALA A 2 15.06 4.22 57.16
CA ALA A 2 14.30 2.98 57.21
C ALA A 2 14.51 2.22 55.89
N PRO A 3 14.69 0.89 55.91
CA PRO A 3 14.80 0.10 54.69
C PRO A 3 13.50 0.24 53.87
N PRO A 4 13.57 0.21 52.53
CA PRO A 4 12.39 0.30 51.69
C PRO A 4 11.44 -0.85 52.03
N ASP A 5 10.17 -0.51 52.24
CA ASP A 5 9.12 -1.44 52.62
C ASP A 5 8.95 -2.51 51.53
N HIS A 6 9.34 -3.75 51.83
CA HIS A 6 9.30 -4.90 50.93
C HIS A 6 7.88 -5.13 50.33
N SER A 7 6.84 -4.64 51.01
CA SER A 7 5.46 -4.61 50.52
C SER A 7 5.30 -3.76 49.25
N MET A 8 5.87 -2.56 49.24
CA MET A 8 5.78 -1.66 48.07
C MET A 8 6.57 -2.22 46.88
N VAL A 9 7.76 -2.77 47.11
CA VAL A 9 8.59 -3.36 46.04
C VAL A 9 7.88 -4.53 45.35
N ASN A 10 7.25 -5.43 46.12
CA ASN A 10 6.44 -6.53 45.57
C ASN A 10 5.19 -6.04 44.82
N THR A 11 4.62 -4.91 45.22
CA THR A 11 3.43 -4.34 44.57
C THR A 11 3.79 -3.70 43.22
N PHE A 12 4.89 -2.96 43.14
CA PHE A 12 5.37 -2.38 41.88
C PHE A 12 5.83 -3.45 40.88
N GLN A 13 6.53 -4.49 41.32
CA GLN A 13 6.93 -5.60 40.44
C GLN A 13 5.72 -6.37 39.88
N LYS A 14 4.66 -6.57 40.68
CA LYS A 14 3.41 -7.17 40.18
C LYS A 14 2.71 -6.29 39.14
N LEU A 15 2.63 -4.99 39.40
CA LEU A 15 2.03 -4.03 38.46
C LEU A 15 2.74 -4.02 37.10
N ASP A 16 4.07 -4.14 37.11
CA ASP A 16 4.88 -4.18 35.89
C ASP A 16 4.64 -5.48 35.08
N VAL A 17 4.55 -6.63 35.77
CA VAL A 17 4.20 -7.92 35.14
C VAL A 17 2.77 -7.91 34.59
N ASP A 18 1.82 -7.34 35.32
CA ASP A 18 0.42 -7.24 34.90
C ASP A 18 0.27 -6.31 33.69
N MET A 19 1.00 -5.18 33.67
CA MET A 19 1.04 -4.27 32.53
C MET A 19 1.66 -4.91 31.29
N ASN A 20 2.78 -5.62 31.43
CA ASN A 20 3.39 -6.34 30.31
C ASN A 20 2.45 -7.43 29.77
N THR A 21 1.78 -8.16 30.65
CA THR A 21 0.79 -9.19 30.24
C THR A 21 -0.42 -8.57 29.52
N LEU A 22 -0.90 -7.40 29.96
CA LEU A 22 -1.98 -6.69 29.30
C LEU A 22 -1.56 -6.16 27.94
N MET A 23 -0.34 -5.62 27.82
CA MET A 23 0.22 -5.22 26.52
C MET A 23 0.35 -6.41 25.58
N GLU A 24 0.92 -7.54 26.02
CA GLU A 24 1.03 -8.76 25.20
C GLU A 24 -0.35 -9.27 24.74
N LYS A 25 -1.34 -9.28 25.63
CA LYS A 25 -2.72 -9.66 25.27
C LYS A 25 -3.33 -8.69 24.26
N TRP A 26 -3.10 -7.39 24.40
CA TRP A 26 -3.60 -6.39 23.46
C TRP A 26 -2.91 -6.50 22.09
N ILE A 27 -1.59 -6.70 22.07
CA ILE A 27 -0.81 -6.98 20.86
C ILE A 27 -1.35 -8.23 20.15
N ASN A 28 -1.53 -9.33 20.87
CA ASN A 28 -2.03 -10.58 20.30
C ASN A 28 -3.46 -10.47 19.78
N ARG A 29 -4.31 -9.66 20.42
CA ARG A 29 -5.70 -9.45 20.00
C ARG A 29 -5.83 -8.54 18.78
N THR A 30 -4.90 -7.61 18.61
CA THR A 30 -4.88 -6.67 17.47
C THR A 30 -4.13 -7.23 16.25
N ARG A 31 -3.24 -8.22 16.44
CA ARG A 31 -2.44 -8.85 15.37
C ARG A 31 -3.26 -9.36 14.18
N PRO A 32 -4.37 -10.12 14.36
CA PRO A 32 -5.14 -10.62 13.21
C PRO A 32 -5.73 -9.49 12.36
N HIS A 33 -6.20 -8.43 13.00
CA HIS A 33 -6.73 -7.26 12.31
C HIS A 33 -5.63 -6.51 11.55
N LYS A 34 -4.44 -6.35 12.14
CA LYS A 34 -3.28 -5.75 11.43
C LYS A 34 -2.89 -6.55 10.19
N THR A 35 -2.85 -7.88 10.29
CA THR A 35 -2.54 -8.77 9.17
C THR A 35 -3.62 -8.69 8.08
N GLU A 36 -4.90 -8.67 8.45
CA GLU A 36 -6.02 -8.54 7.52
C GLU A 36 -5.98 -7.22 6.75
N TRP A 37 -5.77 -6.10 7.46
CA TRP A 37 -5.70 -4.78 6.87
C TRP A 37 -4.47 -4.63 5.98
N SER A 38 -3.33 -5.20 6.38
CA SER A 38 -2.12 -5.25 5.54
C SER A 38 -2.36 -6.02 4.25
N ARG A 39 -3.04 -7.17 4.31
CA ARG A 39 -3.38 -7.96 3.11
C ARG A 39 -4.33 -7.22 2.17
N TRP A 40 -5.33 -6.54 2.73
CA TRP A 40 -6.22 -5.70 1.94
C TRP A 40 -5.43 -4.57 1.26
N ALA A 41 -4.59 -3.84 2.00
CA ALA A 41 -3.76 -2.76 1.46
C ALA A 41 -2.80 -3.27 0.36
N ILE A 42 -2.12 -4.41 0.58
CA ILE A 42 -1.26 -5.04 -0.43
C ILE A 42 -2.06 -5.33 -1.71
N LYS A 43 -3.28 -5.85 -1.57
CA LYS A 43 -4.11 -6.17 -2.72
C LYS A 43 -4.53 -4.92 -3.50
N THR A 44 -4.88 -3.84 -2.80
CA THR A 44 -5.24 -2.56 -3.44
C THR A 44 -4.04 -1.98 -4.18
N VAL A 45 -2.87 -1.93 -3.53
CA VAL A 45 -1.62 -1.46 -4.14
C VAL A 45 -1.23 -2.27 -5.37
N ARG A 46 -1.25 -3.61 -5.27
CA ARG A 46 -0.92 -4.50 -6.40
C ARG A 46 -1.84 -4.35 -7.60
N ARG A 47 -3.13 -4.09 -7.37
CA ARG A 47 -4.08 -3.84 -8.46
C ARG A 47 -3.69 -2.60 -9.26
N ALA A 48 -3.31 -1.52 -8.57
CA ALA A 48 -2.84 -0.30 -9.23
C ALA A 48 -1.55 -0.55 -10.01
N ILE A 49 -0.55 -1.23 -9.42
CA ILE A 49 0.70 -1.59 -10.12
C ILE A 49 0.40 -2.41 -11.38
N THR A 50 -0.42 -3.46 -11.26
CA THR A 50 -0.76 -4.33 -12.40
C THR A 50 -1.51 -3.56 -13.49
N ALA A 51 -2.39 -2.63 -13.13
CA ALA A 51 -3.12 -1.83 -14.10
C ALA A 51 -2.19 -0.87 -14.84
N ILE A 52 -1.18 -0.29 -14.15
CA ILE A 52 -0.14 0.54 -14.78
C ILE A 52 0.66 -0.29 -15.79
N ASP A 53 1.14 -1.46 -15.37
CA ASP A 53 1.94 -2.35 -16.23
C ASP A 53 1.15 -2.82 -17.46
N THR A 54 -0.10 -3.25 -17.26
CA THR A 54 -0.97 -3.74 -18.34
C THR A 54 -1.22 -2.65 -19.38
N PHE A 55 -1.59 -1.45 -18.93
CA PHE A 55 -1.81 -0.31 -19.83
C PHE A 55 -0.52 0.09 -20.56
N HIS A 56 0.63 0.04 -19.88
CA HIS A 56 1.90 0.32 -20.52
C HIS A 56 2.16 -0.67 -21.67
N MET A 57 1.98 -1.97 -21.43
CA MET A 57 2.16 -3.01 -22.44
C MET A 57 1.18 -2.86 -23.62
N SER A 58 -0.11 -2.60 -23.36
CA SER A 58 -1.09 -2.44 -24.44
C SER A 58 -0.85 -1.17 -25.26
N ARG A 59 -0.45 -0.08 -24.61
CA ARG A 59 -0.03 1.15 -25.30
C ARG A 59 1.23 0.96 -26.14
N GLU A 60 2.23 0.23 -25.65
CA GLU A 60 3.41 -0.11 -26.45
C GLU A 60 3.05 -0.98 -27.66
N ALA A 61 2.20 -1.99 -27.48
CA ALA A 61 1.72 -2.84 -28.57
C ALA A 61 0.96 -2.03 -29.62
N PHE A 62 0.06 -1.14 -29.19
CA PHE A 62 -0.67 -0.23 -30.07
C PHE A 62 0.27 0.72 -30.84
N ASN A 63 1.27 1.32 -30.16
CA ASN A 63 2.23 2.22 -30.81
C ASN A 63 3.12 1.52 -31.85
N GLN A 64 3.36 0.22 -31.70
CA GLN A 64 4.11 -0.59 -32.66
C GLN A 64 3.23 -1.07 -33.84
N ALA A 65 1.90 -1.02 -33.70
CA ALA A 65 0.99 -1.40 -34.75
C ALA A 65 0.99 -0.38 -35.89
N GLY A 66 1.17 -0.84 -37.12
CA GLY A 66 0.96 -0.01 -38.29
C GLY A 66 -0.53 0.30 -38.45
N THR A 67 -0.89 1.53 -38.78
CA THR A 67 -2.29 2.00 -38.93
C THR A 67 -3.13 1.27 -39.98
N ASN A 68 -2.50 0.41 -40.79
CA ASN A 68 -3.14 -0.39 -41.83
C ASN A 68 -3.19 -1.89 -41.48
N SER A 69 -2.83 -2.28 -40.25
CA SER A 69 -2.93 -3.67 -39.81
C SER A 69 -4.38 -3.99 -39.44
N GLU A 70 -4.81 -5.22 -39.70
CA GLU A 70 -6.11 -5.74 -39.24
C GLU A 70 -6.22 -5.72 -37.70
N GLU A 71 -5.07 -5.70 -37.01
CA GLU A 71 -4.96 -5.69 -35.55
C GLU A 71 -5.07 -4.28 -34.94
N TYR A 72 -4.99 -3.21 -35.73
CA TYR A 72 -4.95 -1.84 -35.20
C TYR A 72 -6.20 -1.47 -34.41
N GLU A 73 -7.39 -1.80 -34.93
CA GLU A 73 -8.66 -1.52 -34.24
C GLU A 73 -8.82 -2.38 -32.97
N PHE A 74 -8.33 -3.62 -32.98
CA PHE A 74 -8.34 -4.49 -31.80
C PHE A 74 -7.40 -3.99 -30.71
N LEU A 75 -6.16 -3.66 -31.06
CA LEU A 75 -5.17 -3.11 -30.13
C LEU A 75 -5.60 -1.75 -29.57
N GLN A 76 -6.30 -0.94 -30.38
CA GLN A 76 -6.89 0.30 -29.91
C GLN A 76 -7.98 0.05 -28.87
N ALA A 77 -8.88 -0.91 -29.11
CA ALA A 77 -9.93 -1.26 -28.17
C ALA A 77 -9.35 -1.83 -26.86
N ASP A 78 -8.39 -2.75 -26.94
CA ASP A 78 -7.71 -3.34 -25.78
C ASP A 78 -7.02 -2.25 -24.94
N MET A 79 -6.31 -1.32 -25.60
CA MET A 79 -5.67 -0.19 -24.91
C MET A 79 -6.68 0.70 -24.18
N TYR A 80 -7.86 0.97 -24.76
CA TYR A 80 -8.90 1.75 -24.10
C TYR A 80 -9.53 1.03 -22.91
N ASP A 81 -9.76 -0.28 -23.02
CA ASP A 81 -10.27 -1.08 -21.89
C ASP A 81 -9.27 -1.10 -20.73
N ASP A 82 -7.97 -1.24 -21.03
CA ASP A 82 -6.90 -1.18 -20.03
C ASP A 82 -6.76 0.22 -19.41
N GLU A 83 -6.92 1.30 -20.19
CA GLU A 83 -6.92 2.68 -19.69
C GLU A 83 -8.07 2.92 -18.70
N MET A 84 -9.25 2.35 -18.97
CA MET A 84 -10.40 2.41 -18.06
C MET A 84 -10.13 1.66 -16.75
N ILE A 85 -9.54 0.46 -16.83
CA ILE A 85 -9.15 -0.33 -15.65
C ILE A 85 -8.10 0.41 -14.82
N LEU A 86 -7.11 1.02 -15.48
CA LEU A 86 -6.10 1.85 -14.83
C LEU A 86 -6.74 3.03 -14.10
N THR A 87 -7.58 3.80 -14.79
CA THR A 87 -8.29 4.94 -14.20
C THR A 87 -9.05 4.54 -12.95
N GLN A 88 -9.84 3.46 -13.03
CA GLN A 88 -10.61 2.97 -11.90
C GLN A 88 -9.72 2.50 -10.73
N SER A 89 -8.57 1.89 -11.04
CA SER A 89 -7.61 1.41 -10.02
C SER A 89 -6.90 2.57 -9.32
N LEU A 90 -6.61 3.65 -10.04
CA LEU A 90 -6.02 4.86 -9.46
C LEU A 90 -7.03 5.64 -8.59
N GLU A 91 -8.29 5.72 -9.03
CA GLU A 91 -9.37 6.29 -8.21
C GLU A 91 -9.60 5.50 -6.91
N ASP A 92 -9.60 4.16 -6.98
CA ASP A 92 -9.71 3.27 -5.80
C ASP A 92 -8.53 3.46 -4.85
N LEU A 93 -7.32 3.56 -5.40
CA LEU A 93 -6.11 3.82 -4.62
C LEU A 93 -6.17 5.19 -3.93
N GLN A 94 -6.61 6.23 -4.63
CA GLN A 94 -6.77 7.58 -4.08
C GLN A 94 -7.82 7.62 -2.97
N ALA A 95 -8.96 6.96 -3.17
CA ALA A 95 -10.02 6.87 -2.18
C ALA A 95 -9.59 6.17 -0.89
N HIS A 96 -8.52 5.37 -0.94
CA HIS A 96 -8.02 4.54 0.15
C HIS A 96 -6.62 4.90 0.64
N GLU A 97 -6.05 6.00 0.15
CA GLU A 97 -4.69 6.43 0.46
C GLU A 97 -4.47 6.64 1.97
N SER A 98 -5.42 7.31 2.63
CA SER A 98 -5.34 7.58 4.08
C SER A 98 -5.35 6.30 4.91
N GLU A 99 -6.21 5.32 4.54
CA GLU A 99 -6.27 4.03 5.21
C GLU A 99 -5.00 3.23 5.00
N ILE A 100 -4.48 3.17 3.77
CA ILE A 100 -3.24 2.45 3.44
C ILE A 100 -2.06 3.07 4.21
N THR A 101 -1.99 4.40 4.28
CA THR A 101 -0.96 5.12 5.05
C THR A 101 -1.02 4.78 6.54
N LYS A 102 -2.22 4.75 7.14
CA LYS A 102 -2.38 4.31 8.54
C LYS A 102 -1.91 2.88 8.75
N VAL A 103 -2.16 1.97 7.81
CA VAL A 103 -1.69 0.58 7.89
C VAL A 103 -0.16 0.49 7.81
N LEU A 104 0.47 1.33 6.98
CA LEU A 104 1.92 1.48 6.91
C LEU A 104 2.50 2.06 8.21
N GLU A 105 1.88 3.06 8.82
CA GLU A 105 2.32 3.66 10.09
C GLU A 105 2.19 2.70 11.29
N LEU A 106 1.30 1.71 11.20
CA LEU A 106 1.18 0.65 12.21
C LEU A 106 2.39 -0.32 12.21
N SER A 107 3.40 -0.10 11.36
CA SER A 107 4.65 -0.87 11.24
C SER A 107 5.59 -0.67 12.44
N GLY A 108 5.13 -1.12 13.60
CA GLY A 108 5.92 -1.17 14.83
C GLY A 108 6.38 -2.59 15.21
N ASN A 109 6.18 -3.61 14.38
CA ASN A 109 6.46 -5.00 14.72
C ASN A 109 6.95 -5.80 13.51
N ASP A 110 7.73 -6.86 13.76
CA ASP A 110 8.21 -7.90 12.82
C ASP A 110 7.05 -8.67 12.11
N ASP A 111 6.06 -8.00 11.53
CA ASP A 111 5.01 -8.60 10.73
C ASP A 111 5.47 -8.63 9.25
N PRO A 112 5.70 -9.82 8.67
CA PRO A 112 6.07 -9.96 7.26
C PRO A 112 5.09 -9.28 6.30
N GLN A 113 3.80 -9.18 6.65
CA GLN A 113 2.82 -8.50 5.80
C GLN A 113 3.01 -6.97 5.78
N GLN A 114 3.46 -6.37 6.87
CA GLN A 114 3.74 -4.93 6.89
C GLN A 114 5.02 -4.61 6.11
N HIS A 115 6.05 -5.46 6.21
CA HIS A 115 7.24 -5.34 5.37
C HIS A 115 6.92 -5.50 3.89
N LEU A 116 6.08 -6.48 3.54
CA LEU A 116 5.62 -6.65 2.16
C LEU A 116 4.84 -5.42 1.70
N LEU A 117 3.90 -4.91 2.49
CA LEU A 117 3.14 -3.70 2.14
C LEU A 117 4.06 -2.49 1.88
N ALA A 118 5.08 -2.27 2.71
CA ALA A 118 6.05 -1.18 2.50
C ALA A 118 6.85 -1.35 1.19
N SER A 119 7.23 -2.58 0.85
CA SER A 119 7.90 -2.89 -0.43
C SER A 119 6.98 -2.60 -1.61
N GLU A 120 5.75 -3.11 -1.59
CA GLU A 120 4.76 -2.93 -2.66
C GLU A 120 4.40 -1.45 -2.82
N TYR A 121 4.31 -0.70 -1.72
CA TYR A 121 4.06 0.74 -1.77
C TYR A 121 5.25 1.50 -2.38
N THR A 122 6.48 1.03 -2.18
CA THR A 122 7.66 1.59 -2.86
C THR A 122 7.62 1.31 -4.36
N GLU A 123 7.27 0.09 -4.76
CA GLU A 123 7.08 -0.29 -6.16
C GLU A 123 5.98 0.55 -6.82
N LEU A 124 4.86 0.78 -6.13
CA LEU A 124 3.79 1.66 -6.60
C LEU A 124 4.28 3.08 -6.86
N LYS A 125 5.10 3.66 -5.97
CA LYS A 125 5.67 5.00 -6.19
C LYS A 125 6.54 5.04 -7.46
N ILE A 126 7.31 3.98 -7.72
CA ILE A 126 8.12 3.86 -8.93
C ILE A 126 7.21 3.76 -10.16
N ALA A 127 6.22 2.86 -10.14
CA ALA A 127 5.29 2.65 -11.24
C ALA A 127 4.48 3.92 -11.58
N LEU A 128 3.99 4.65 -10.56
CA LEU A 128 3.29 5.92 -10.74
C LEU A 128 4.20 6.99 -11.35
N LYS A 129 5.45 7.07 -10.92
CA LYS A 129 6.43 7.99 -11.51
C LYS A 129 6.70 7.65 -12.97
N GLU A 130 6.95 6.38 -13.29
CA GLU A 130 7.16 5.94 -14.67
C GLU A 130 5.93 6.17 -15.55
N TYR A 131 4.72 5.94 -15.02
CA TYR A 131 3.47 6.25 -15.69
C TYR A 131 3.35 7.74 -16.02
N ARG A 132 3.62 8.63 -15.05
CA ARG A 132 3.60 10.08 -15.23
C ARG A 132 4.66 10.55 -16.23
N ASP A 133 5.88 10.00 -16.15
CA ASP A 133 6.99 10.42 -16.99
C ASP A 133 6.80 9.94 -18.46
N ASN A 134 6.05 8.85 -18.69
CA ASN A 134 5.79 8.27 -20.01
C ASN A 134 4.37 8.53 -20.59
N GLY A 135 3.46 9.06 -19.78
CA GLY A 135 2.10 9.43 -20.16
C GLY A 135 1.82 10.88 -19.79
N ARG A 136 1.47 11.72 -20.77
CA ARG A 136 0.94 13.06 -20.50
C ARG A 136 -0.39 12.93 -19.75
N PHE A 137 -0.33 12.85 -18.43
CA PHE A 137 -1.45 13.12 -17.54
C PHE A 137 -1.03 14.32 -16.70
N ASP A 138 -1.73 15.45 -16.88
CA ASP A 138 -1.70 16.59 -15.96
C ASP A 138 -2.40 16.15 -14.66
N MET A 139 -1.70 15.39 -13.83
CA MET A 139 -2.05 15.08 -12.44
C MET A 139 -1.27 16.04 -11.55
N ASP A 140 -1.48 17.35 -11.76
CA ASP A 140 -0.82 18.41 -10.99
C ASP A 140 -1.08 18.28 -9.46
N ASP A 141 -2.15 17.58 -9.06
CA ASP A 141 -2.55 17.48 -7.65
C ASP A 141 -2.14 16.17 -6.92
N MET A 142 -1.63 15.13 -7.60
CA MET A 142 -1.14 13.91 -6.92
C MET A 142 0.38 13.90 -6.71
N GLY A 143 1.12 14.66 -7.52
CA GLY A 143 2.58 14.72 -7.45
C GLY A 143 3.10 15.44 -6.20
N GLU A 144 2.41 16.49 -5.74
CA GLU A 144 2.85 17.30 -4.60
C GLU A 144 2.60 16.63 -3.23
N ALA A 145 1.67 15.67 -3.13
CA ALA A 145 1.35 15.03 -1.84
C ALA A 145 2.34 13.91 -1.44
N LEU A 146 3.21 13.46 -2.35
CA LEU A 146 4.10 12.31 -2.15
C LEU A 146 5.59 12.66 -2.02
N ASP A 147 5.95 13.94 -2.24
CA ASP A 147 7.31 14.48 -2.12
C ASP A 147 7.59 15.17 -0.77
N ASP A 148 6.60 15.32 0.13
CA ASP A 148 6.72 15.87 1.49
C ASP A 148 6.79 14.78 2.59
#